data_AF-A0A815R9S3-F1
#
_entry.id   AF-A0A815R9S3-F1
#
_cell.length_a   1.000
_cell.length_b   1.000
_cell.length_c   1.000
_cell.angle_alpha   90.00
_cell.angle_beta   90.00
_cell.angle_gamma   90.00
#
_symmetry.space_group_name_H-M   'P 1'
#
loop_
_entity.id
_entity.type
_entity.pdbx_description
1 polymer ?
#
loop_
_entity_poly.entity_id
_entity_poly.type
_entity_poly.pdbx_seq_one_letter_code
_entity_poly.pdbx_strand_id
1 'polypeptide(L)'
;MGGPADIDGKSHPETDNFLPSKFVINGITYSSAENYFQCAKTTNEADRNMILKSGSGCSAWAAGQRIKIRSDWESIKVDEMYKGNLAKFQQNDDLRNALLSSGNGSIHFTGSTSFWNHWNGLILERIRAELRQNGEEDSRRASEIRVMMEKFSQENK
;
A
#
# COMPACT_ATOMS: atom_id res chain seq x y z
N MET A 1 -8.79 5.22 -0.14
CA MET A 1 -7.94 4.07 -0.48
C MET A 1 -7.66 3.24 0.77
N GLY A 2 -8.61 3.15 1.69
CA GLY A 2 -8.33 2.67 3.05
C GLY A 2 -9.50 1.91 3.64
N GLY A 3 -9.42 1.72 4.94
CA GLY A 3 -10.29 0.84 5.72
C GLY A 3 -9.65 -0.53 5.94
N PRO A 4 -9.98 -1.21 7.05
CA PRO A 4 -9.53 -2.57 7.28
C PRO A 4 -10.09 -3.51 6.21
N ALA A 5 -9.31 -4.53 5.87
CA ALA A 5 -9.76 -5.61 5.01
C ALA A 5 -10.58 -6.61 5.83
N ASP A 6 -11.46 -7.32 5.14
CA ASP A 6 -12.05 -8.56 5.60
C ASP A 6 -11.20 -9.73 5.09
N ILE A 7 -10.86 -10.65 5.98
CA ILE A 7 -10.19 -11.92 5.67
C ILE A 7 -10.93 -13.00 6.45
N ASP A 8 -11.54 -13.95 5.74
CA ASP A 8 -12.35 -15.04 6.32
C ASP A 8 -13.44 -14.54 7.31
N GLY A 9 -14.09 -13.41 6.99
CA GLY A 9 -15.17 -12.83 7.80
C GLY A 9 -14.70 -12.07 9.03
N LYS A 10 -13.40 -11.76 9.15
CA LYS A 10 -12.83 -10.97 10.23
C LYS A 10 -12.21 -9.69 9.69
N SER A 11 -12.40 -8.60 10.43
CA SER A 11 -11.77 -7.32 10.13
C SER A 11 -10.32 -7.28 10.62
N HIS A 12 -9.42 -6.82 9.77
CA HIS A 12 -7.99 -6.72 10.01
C HIS A 12 -7.51 -5.25 9.96
N PRO A 13 -7.44 -4.53 11.09
CA PRO A 13 -7.03 -3.11 11.14
C PRO A 13 -5.64 -2.81 10.58
N GLU A 14 -4.71 -3.75 10.73
CA GLU A 14 -3.33 -3.66 10.25
C GLU A 14 -3.23 -3.45 8.74
N THR A 15 -4.26 -3.83 7.98
CA THR A 15 -4.29 -3.70 6.51
C THR A 15 -4.67 -2.30 6.05
N ASP A 16 -5.12 -1.41 6.94
CA ASP A 16 -5.53 -0.07 6.55
C ASP A 16 -4.30 0.80 6.17
N ASN A 17 -4.31 1.34 4.95
CA ASN A 17 -3.29 2.25 4.45
C ASN A 17 -3.17 3.54 5.29
N PHE A 18 -4.24 3.91 5.99
CA PHE A 18 -4.31 5.11 6.83
C PHE A 18 -3.81 4.86 8.26
N LEU A 19 -3.62 3.60 8.66
CA LEU A 19 -3.15 3.24 10.00
C LEU A 19 -1.77 3.87 10.27
N PRO A 20 -1.60 4.60 11.39
CA PRO A 20 -0.30 5.11 11.80
C PRO A 20 0.72 3.98 11.92
N SER A 21 1.75 4.05 11.08
CA SER A 21 2.80 3.04 10.98
C SER A 21 4.05 3.71 10.44
N LYS A 22 5.04 3.91 11.31
CA LYS A 22 6.28 4.60 10.93
C LYS A 22 7.18 3.63 10.18
N PHE A 23 7.75 4.08 9.07
CA PHE A 23 8.76 3.35 8.31
C PHE A 23 9.61 4.33 7.51
N VAL A 24 10.79 3.85 7.09
CA VAL A 24 11.79 4.65 6.38
C VAL A 24 11.98 4.11 4.96
N ILE A 25 11.94 5.00 3.96
CA ILE A 25 12.35 4.71 2.59
C ILE A 25 13.31 5.82 2.15
N ASN A 26 14.50 5.44 1.65
CA ASN A 26 15.53 6.39 1.20
C ASN A 26 15.88 7.49 2.23
N GLY A 27 15.95 7.11 3.51
CA GLY A 27 16.24 8.04 4.62
C GLY A 27 15.08 8.94 5.05
N ILE A 28 13.92 8.86 4.39
CA ILE A 28 12.73 9.65 4.72
C ILE A 28 11.79 8.80 5.58
N THR A 29 11.35 9.33 6.73
CA THR A 29 10.38 8.68 7.62
C THR A 29 8.96 9.08 7.24
N TYR A 30 8.11 8.09 6.96
CA TYR A 30 6.69 8.28 6.66
C TYR A 30 5.85 7.86 7.87
N SER A 31 4.68 8.49 8.04
CA SER A 31 3.80 8.20 9.19
C SER A 31 2.73 7.13 8.92
N SER A 32 2.50 6.78 7.65
CA SER A 32 1.61 5.71 7.20
C SER A 32 1.87 5.39 5.72
N ALA A 33 1.31 4.29 5.21
CA ALA A 33 1.38 3.96 3.78
C ALA A 33 0.71 5.05 2.93
N GLU A 34 -0.40 5.62 3.38
CA GLU A 34 -1.05 6.76 2.72
C GLU A 34 -0.16 8.01 2.69
N ASN A 35 0.58 8.30 3.77
CA ASN A 35 1.51 9.42 3.80
C ASN A 35 2.62 9.27 2.76
N TYR A 36 3.20 8.08 2.63
CA TYR A 36 4.15 7.75 1.56
C TYR A 36 3.52 7.93 0.18
N PHE A 37 2.35 7.34 -0.03
CA PHE A 37 1.67 7.33 -1.32
C PHE A 37 1.39 8.75 -1.84
N GLN A 38 0.93 9.64 -0.96
CA GLN A 38 0.66 11.03 -1.31
C GLN A 38 1.96 11.82 -1.56
N CYS A 39 3.05 11.52 -0.83
CA CYS A 39 4.36 12.09 -1.13
C CYS A 39 4.87 11.63 -2.50
N ALA A 40 4.66 10.38 -2.90
CA ALA A 40 5.11 9.82 -4.16
C ALA A 40 4.46 10.47 -5.40
N LYS A 41 3.25 11.03 -5.25
CA LYS A 41 2.54 11.79 -6.29
C LYS A 41 3.19 13.10 -6.69
N THR A 42 3.99 13.67 -5.79
CA THR A 42 4.46 15.05 -5.89
C THR A 42 5.47 15.24 -7.02
N THR A 43 5.45 16.43 -7.61
CA THR A 43 6.38 16.86 -8.67
C THR A 43 7.48 17.79 -8.17
N ASN A 44 7.35 18.28 -6.93
CA ASN A 44 8.28 19.23 -6.32
C ASN A 44 8.43 18.94 -4.81
N GLU A 45 9.50 19.46 -4.22
CA GLU A 45 9.82 19.24 -2.81
C GLU A 45 8.90 19.98 -1.84
N ALA A 46 8.35 21.14 -2.23
CA ALA A 46 7.49 21.92 -1.35
C ALA A 46 6.21 21.15 -1.01
N ASP A 47 5.55 20.60 -2.03
CA ASP A 47 4.37 19.74 -1.87
C ASP A 47 4.70 18.46 -1.09
N ARG A 48 5.85 17.84 -1.39
CA ARG A 48 6.32 16.65 -0.67
C ARG A 48 6.50 16.93 0.82
N ASN A 49 7.20 18.01 1.16
CA ASN A 49 7.46 18.38 2.54
C ASN A 49 6.17 18.76 3.28
N MET A 50 5.22 19.42 2.61
CA MET A 50 3.90 19.71 3.16
C MET A 50 3.15 18.43 3.51
N ILE A 51 3.07 17.47 2.58
CA ILE A 51 2.37 16.19 2.78
C ILE A 51 3.07 15.36 3.86
N LEU A 52 4.40 15.26 3.81
CA LEU A 52 5.20 14.52 4.78
C LEU A 52 4.93 14.98 6.22
N LYS A 53 4.79 16.30 6.42
CA LYS A 53 4.55 16.92 7.72
C LYS A 53 3.08 16.94 8.16
N SER A 54 2.16 16.40 7.38
CA SER A 54 0.71 16.46 7.67
C SER A 54 0.26 15.57 8.83
N GLY A 55 1.14 14.70 9.34
CA GLY A 55 0.93 13.89 10.54
C GLY A 55 0.16 12.60 10.27
N SER A 56 -1.14 12.70 9.96
CA SER A 56 -2.02 11.53 9.77
C SER A 56 -2.18 11.13 8.31
N GLY A 57 -2.56 9.87 8.05
CA GLY A 57 -2.92 9.42 6.70
C GLY A 57 -4.07 10.24 6.09
N CYS A 58 -5.08 10.60 6.89
CA CYS A 58 -6.21 11.43 6.43
C CYS A 58 -5.76 12.83 6.02
N SER A 59 -4.89 13.45 6.81
CA SER A 59 -4.32 14.77 6.52
C SER A 59 -3.43 14.72 5.27
N ALA A 60 -2.64 13.65 5.11
CA ALA A 60 -1.82 13.44 3.93
C ALA A 60 -2.67 13.26 2.66
N TRP A 61 -3.73 12.47 2.75
CA TRP A 61 -4.69 12.28 1.65
C TRP A 61 -5.30 13.61 1.23
N ALA A 62 -5.80 14.40 2.19
CA ALA A 62 -6.43 15.69 1.93
C ALA A 62 -5.44 16.69 1.29
N ALA A 63 -4.21 16.76 1.78
CA ALA A 63 -3.17 17.60 1.21
C ALA A 63 -2.82 17.18 -0.22
N GLY A 64 -2.69 15.87 -0.47
CA GLY A 64 -2.37 15.32 -1.79
C GLY A 64 -3.49 15.44 -2.84
N GLN A 65 -4.72 15.85 -2.45
CA GLN A 65 -5.76 16.17 -3.43
C GLN A 65 -5.59 17.55 -4.08
N ARG A 66 -4.70 18.40 -3.53
CA ARG A 66 -4.57 19.82 -3.93
C ARG A 66 -3.29 20.12 -4.71
N ILE A 67 -2.49 19.09 -5.02
CA ILE A 67 -1.16 19.24 -5.61
C ILE A 67 -1.18 18.93 -7.11
N LYS A 68 -0.15 19.38 -7.82
CA LYS A 68 0.15 18.90 -9.16
C LYS A 68 0.82 17.53 -9.07
N ILE A 69 0.15 16.52 -9.60
CA ILE A 69 0.67 15.14 -9.63
C ILE A 69 1.56 14.89 -10.85
N ARG A 70 2.41 13.87 -10.75
CA ARG A 70 3.28 13.42 -11.85
C ARG A 70 2.48 12.99 -13.07
N SER A 71 3.04 13.15 -14.26
CA SER A 71 2.41 12.76 -15.53
C SER A 71 2.32 11.24 -15.72
N ASP A 72 3.25 10.49 -15.12
CA ASP A 72 3.29 9.01 -15.18
C ASP A 72 2.46 8.33 -14.08
N TRP A 73 1.73 9.11 -13.27
CA TRP A 73 1.12 8.65 -12.03
C TRP A 73 0.19 7.45 -12.21
N GLU A 74 -0.64 7.45 -13.25
CA GLU A 74 -1.59 6.37 -13.50
C GLU A 74 -0.90 5.03 -13.73
N SER A 75 0.27 5.02 -14.37
CA SER A 75 1.07 3.81 -14.62
C SER A 75 1.82 3.27 -13.40
N ILE A 76 2.10 4.11 -12.40
CA ILE A 76 2.96 3.75 -11.26
C ILE A 76 2.22 3.65 -9.92
N LYS A 77 0.99 4.18 -9.82
CA LYS A 77 0.27 4.28 -8.52
C LYS A 77 0.13 2.93 -7.81
N VAL A 78 -0.11 1.84 -8.53
CA VAL A 78 -0.24 0.51 -7.92
C VAL A 78 1.09 0.04 -7.31
N ASP A 79 2.21 0.29 -8.01
CA ASP A 79 3.55 -0.04 -7.54
C ASP A 79 3.96 0.83 -6.33
N GLU A 80 3.65 2.12 -6.35
CA GLU A 80 3.90 3.01 -5.20
C GLU A 80 3.07 2.60 -3.97
N MET A 81 1.82 2.16 -4.15
CA MET A 81 1.02 1.64 -3.03
C MET A 81 1.62 0.35 -2.46
N TYR A 82 2.11 -0.54 -3.32
CA TYR A 82 2.83 -1.75 -2.90
C TYR A 82 4.10 -1.42 -2.13
N LYS A 83 4.96 -0.52 -2.61
CA LYS A 83 6.20 -0.11 -1.94
C LYS A 83 5.94 0.42 -0.53
N GLY A 84 4.96 1.32 -0.39
CA GLY A 84 4.60 1.90 0.91
C GLY A 84 4.10 0.84 1.90
N ASN A 85 3.23 -0.06 1.45
CA ASN A 85 2.73 -1.14 2.31
C ASN A 85 3.82 -2.17 2.65
N LEU A 86 4.65 -2.55 1.68
CA LEU A 86 5.73 -3.49 1.93
C LEU A 86 6.68 -2.94 3.00
N ALA A 87 7.11 -1.68 2.88
CA ALA A 87 7.97 -1.05 3.89
C ALA A 87 7.30 -0.96 5.27
N LYS A 88 6.01 -0.64 5.31
CA LYS A 88 5.19 -0.69 6.53
C LYS A 88 5.28 -2.05 7.21
N PHE A 89 5.00 -3.15 6.50
CA PHE A 89 5.04 -4.49 7.10
C PHE A 89 6.46 -5.01 7.35
N GLN A 90 7.46 -4.60 6.56
CA GLN A 90 8.85 -4.99 6.82
C GLN A 90 9.42 -4.34 8.09
N GLN A 91 9.00 -3.13 8.42
CA GLN A 91 9.58 -2.35 9.52
C GLN A 91 8.70 -2.27 10.78
N ASN A 92 7.51 -2.87 10.76
CA ASN A 92 6.60 -2.93 11.90
C ASN A 92 6.25 -4.40 12.18
N ASP A 93 7.00 -5.03 13.09
CA ASP A 93 6.90 -6.46 13.39
C ASP A 93 5.50 -6.88 13.85
N ASP A 94 4.84 -6.07 14.67
CA ASP A 94 3.48 -6.36 15.15
C ASP A 94 2.48 -6.42 13.99
N LEU A 95 2.56 -5.47 13.05
CA LEU A 95 1.69 -5.45 11.86
C LEU A 95 2.01 -6.61 10.93
N ARG A 96 3.30 -6.94 10.76
CA ARG A 96 3.72 -8.11 9.98
C ARG A 96 3.13 -9.39 10.54
N ASN A 97 3.28 -9.60 11.85
CA ASN A 97 2.82 -10.80 12.50
C ASN A 97 1.29 -10.91 12.45
N ALA A 98 0.57 -9.80 12.57
CA ALA A 98 -0.89 -9.75 12.40
C ALA A 98 -1.30 -10.17 10.98
N LEU A 99 -0.67 -9.61 9.94
CA LEU A 99 -0.94 -9.98 8.53
C LEU A 99 -0.60 -11.44 8.25
N LEU A 100 0.51 -11.95 8.75
CA LEU A 100 0.91 -13.35 8.55
C LEU A 100 -0.01 -14.33 9.28
N SER A 101 -0.57 -13.92 10.41
CA SER A 101 -1.52 -14.70 11.21
C SER A 101 -2.97 -14.59 10.72
N SER A 102 -3.23 -13.76 9.70
CA SER A 102 -4.57 -13.52 9.16
C SER A 102 -5.13 -14.69 8.32
N GLY A 103 -4.42 -15.82 8.26
CA GLY A 103 -4.79 -16.97 7.45
C GLY A 103 -4.35 -16.87 5.98
N ASN A 104 -4.97 -17.70 5.14
CA ASN A 104 -4.66 -17.84 3.72
C ASN A 104 -5.80 -17.37 2.81
N GLY A 105 -6.94 -16.97 3.37
CA GLY A 105 -8.09 -16.47 2.62
C GLY A 105 -7.77 -15.23 1.80
N SER A 106 -8.59 -14.99 0.77
CA SER A 106 -8.54 -13.78 -0.06
C SER A 106 -8.73 -12.53 0.79
N ILE A 107 -8.05 -11.44 0.41
CA ILE A 107 -8.10 -10.17 1.16
C ILE A 107 -9.10 -9.23 0.48
N HIS A 108 -10.18 -8.91 1.18
CA HIS A 108 -11.28 -8.13 0.61
C HIS A 108 -11.39 -6.74 1.23
N PHE A 109 -11.47 -5.71 0.39
CA PHE A 109 -11.70 -4.34 0.83
C PHE A 109 -13.07 -3.84 0.38
N THR A 110 -13.73 -3.07 1.24
CA THR A 110 -15.01 -2.40 0.93
C THR A 110 -14.98 -0.89 1.20
N GLY A 111 -13.96 -0.39 1.92
CA GLY A 111 -13.84 1.00 2.35
C GLY A 111 -13.35 2.00 1.29
N SER A 112 -13.20 1.59 0.02
CA SER A 112 -12.72 2.47 -1.05
C SER A 112 -13.44 2.27 -2.39
N THR A 113 -12.93 2.92 -3.44
CA THR A 113 -13.41 2.75 -4.82
C THR A 113 -13.17 1.32 -5.30
N SER A 114 -13.96 0.81 -6.24
CA SER A 114 -13.77 -0.54 -6.81
C SER A 114 -12.34 -0.81 -7.28
N PHE A 115 -11.67 0.20 -7.88
CA PHE A 115 -10.27 0.12 -8.28
C PHE A 115 -9.35 -0.20 -7.09
N TRP A 116 -9.39 0.62 -6.04
CA TRP A 116 -8.54 0.43 -4.86
C TRP A 116 -8.95 -0.76 -4.00
N ASN A 117 -10.23 -1.14 -3.98
CA ASN A 117 -10.65 -2.34 -3.28
C ASN A 117 -10.01 -3.59 -3.91
N HIS A 118 -9.99 -3.65 -5.24
CA HIS A 118 -9.35 -4.73 -5.99
C HIS A 118 -7.83 -4.73 -5.78
N TRP A 119 -7.16 -3.59 -6.02
CA TRP A 119 -5.70 -3.53 -5.95
C TRP A 119 -5.13 -3.66 -4.54
N ASN A 120 -5.77 -3.09 -3.52
CA ASN A 120 -5.30 -3.25 -2.14
C ASN A 120 -5.32 -4.73 -1.71
N GLY A 121 -6.36 -5.48 -2.09
CA GLY A 121 -6.44 -6.92 -1.82
C GLY A 121 -5.26 -7.67 -2.45
N LEU A 122 -5.04 -7.48 -3.75
CA LEU A 122 -3.91 -8.10 -4.46
C LEU A 122 -2.55 -7.69 -3.90
N ILE A 123 -2.35 -6.40 -3.61
CA ILE A 123 -1.10 -5.89 -3.04
C ILE A 123 -0.80 -6.58 -1.71
N LEU A 124 -1.78 -6.69 -0.83
CA LEU A 124 -1.58 -7.33 0.47
C LEU A 124 -1.42 -8.84 0.37
N GLU A 125 -2.08 -9.50 -0.57
CA GLU A 125 -1.84 -10.92 -0.83
C GLU A 125 -0.42 -11.18 -1.33
N ARG A 126 0.09 -10.32 -2.21
CA ARG A 126 1.47 -10.36 -2.67
C ARG A 126 2.45 -10.15 -1.50
N ILE A 127 2.25 -9.10 -0.70
CA ILE A 127 3.10 -8.81 0.46
C ILE A 127 3.06 -9.97 1.46
N ARG A 128 1.87 -10.51 1.76
CA ARG A 128 1.69 -11.65 2.67
C ARG A 128 2.46 -12.86 2.16
N ALA A 129 2.38 -13.19 0.88
CA ALA A 129 3.14 -14.28 0.28
C ALA A 129 4.67 -14.04 0.32
N GLU A 130 5.13 -12.85 -0.05
CA GLU A 130 6.57 -12.49 -0.06
C GLU A 130 7.20 -12.48 1.34
N LEU A 131 6.43 -12.12 2.38
CA LEU A 131 6.90 -12.11 3.76
C LEU A 131 6.79 -13.47 4.45
N ARG A 132 5.81 -14.30 4.06
CA ARG A 132 5.59 -15.62 4.65
C ARG A 132 6.58 -16.67 4.15
N GLN A 133 6.87 -16.67 2.85
CA GLN A 133 7.86 -17.55 2.22
C GLN A 133 7.62 -19.05 2.43
N ASN A 134 6.36 -19.52 2.45
CA ASN A 134 6.01 -20.93 2.66
C ASN A 134 6.20 -21.82 1.40
N GLY A 135 7.23 -21.57 0.59
CA GLY A 135 7.59 -22.41 -0.56
C GLY A 135 6.91 -22.01 -1.88
N GLU A 136 6.59 -23.00 -2.70
CA GLU A 136 6.17 -22.79 -4.11
C GLU A 136 4.84 -22.05 -4.25
N GLU A 137 3.89 -22.25 -3.34
CA GLU A 137 2.58 -21.61 -3.40
C GLU A 137 2.67 -20.09 -3.26
N ASP A 138 3.36 -19.61 -2.22
CA ASP A 138 3.59 -18.17 -2.00
C ASP A 138 4.41 -17.57 -3.15
N SER A 139 5.44 -18.29 -3.61
CA SER A 139 6.28 -17.85 -4.73
C SER A 139 5.48 -17.67 -6.02
N ARG A 140 4.56 -18.61 -6.31
CA ARG A 140 3.65 -18.54 -7.44
C ARG A 140 2.67 -17.38 -7.29
N ARG A 141 2.01 -17.24 -6.14
CA ARG A 141 1.02 -16.18 -5.91
C ARG A 141 1.63 -14.79 -6.03
N ALA A 142 2.79 -14.57 -5.42
CA ALA A 142 3.52 -13.31 -5.54
C ALA A 142 3.91 -13.00 -6.99
N SER A 143 4.35 -14.02 -7.75
CA SER A 143 4.72 -13.87 -9.16
C SER A 143 3.52 -13.54 -10.05
N GLU A 144 2.38 -14.22 -9.87
CA GLU A 144 1.13 -13.93 -10.59
C GLU A 144 0.70 -12.48 -10.42
N ILE A 145 0.67 -11.99 -9.17
CA ILE A 145 0.26 -10.62 -8.88
C ILE A 145 1.27 -9.60 -9.42
N ARG A 146 2.57 -9.91 -9.38
CA ARG A 146 3.61 -9.07 -9.98
C ARG A 146 3.38 -8.88 -11.48
N VAL A 147 3.09 -9.96 -12.21
CA VAL A 147 2.76 -9.90 -13.64
C VAL A 147 1.50 -9.04 -13.89
N MET A 148 0.48 -9.15 -13.04
CA MET A 148 -0.72 -8.29 -13.14
C MET A 148 -0.37 -6.81 -12.96
N MET A 149 0.49 -6.48 -11.99
CA MET A 149 0.94 -5.10 -11.75
C MET A 149 1.78 -4.56 -12.93
N GLU A 150 2.67 -5.38 -13.49
CA GLU A 150 3.47 -5.02 -14.67
C GLU A 150 2.59 -4.73 -15.88
N LYS A 151 1.60 -5.59 -16.13
CA LYS A 151 0.61 -5.39 -17.20
C LYS A 151 -0.18 -4.10 -16.99
N PHE A 152 -0.70 -3.88 -15.78
CA PHE A 152 -1.40 -2.63 -15.45
C PHE A 152 -0.53 -1.40 -15.72
N SER A 153 0.74 -1.44 -15.31
CA SER A 153 1.66 -0.34 -15.56
C SER A 153 1.84 -0.07 -17.06
N GLN A 154 2.06 -1.12 -17.87
CA GLN A 154 2.24 -0.99 -19.32
C GLN A 154 1.01 -0.44 -20.04
N GLU A 155 -0.19 -0.82 -19.62
CA GLU A 155 -1.46 -0.36 -20.21
C GLU A 155 -1.78 1.11 -19.90
N ASN A 156 -1.14 1.69 -18.89
CA ASN A 156 -1.40 3.06 -18.42
C ASN A 156 -0.21 4.02 -18.61
N LYS A 157 0.80 3.62 -19.41
CA LYS A 157 1.95 4.44 -19.79
C LYS A 157 1.61 5.53 -20.80
#